data_AF-A0A9Q0MG01-F1
#
_entry.id   AF-A0A9Q0MG01-F1
#
_cell.length_a   1.000
_cell.length_b   1.000
_cell.length_c   1.000
_cell.angle_alpha   90.00
_cell.angle_beta   90.00
_cell.angle_gamma   90.00
#
_symmetry.space_group_name_H-M   'P 1'
#
loop_
_entity.id
_entity.type
_entity.pdbx_description
1 polymer ?
#
loop_
_entity_poly.entity_id
_entity_poly.type
_entity_poly.pdbx_seq_one_letter_code
_entity_poly.pdbx_strand_id
1 'polypeptide(L)'
;MPNNREVLSQNSPIYIKSDSMEDWNQVEHTGKTVIDQKRRLMHKEIERRRRDKINDWIFELSKQVPDCASDRTKQGQSKGGILAKTAKYIEELRHENEKINIVRKENENLTKELERLRQQFINVEAENKRLQSLLKDHDIPF
;
A
#
# COMPACT_ATOMS: atom_id res chain seq x y z
N MET A 1 52.19 -63.73 -24.31
CA MET A 1 52.18 -65.12 -23.81
C MET A 1 51.05 -65.25 -22.80
N PRO A 2 50.32 -66.38 -22.79
CA PRO A 2 48.92 -66.40 -23.24
C PRO A 2 47.93 -66.92 -22.20
N ASN A 3 46.66 -66.97 -22.62
CA ASN A 3 45.59 -67.88 -22.17
C ASN A 3 45.00 -67.62 -20.76
N ASN A 4 43.70 -67.78 -20.55
CA ASN A 4 42.89 -68.84 -21.12
C ASN A 4 41.41 -68.46 -21.25
N ARG A 5 40.85 -68.80 -22.42
CA ARG A 5 39.42 -69.02 -22.61
C ARG A 5 38.99 -70.18 -21.71
N GLU A 6 37.84 -70.07 -21.07
CA GLU A 6 36.92 -71.20 -20.98
C GLU A 6 35.54 -70.78 -21.46
N VAL A 7 35.21 -71.28 -22.64
CA VAL A 7 33.87 -71.37 -23.19
C VAL A 7 33.44 -72.82 -22.96
N LEU A 8 32.45 -73.06 -22.10
CA LEU A 8 31.66 -74.30 -22.03
C LEU A 8 30.24 -73.87 -21.65
N SER A 9 29.34 -73.73 -22.63
CA SER A 9 28.45 -74.78 -23.14
C SER A 9 27.26 -75.07 -22.22
N GLN A 10 26.12 -74.48 -22.62
CA GLN A 10 24.79 -75.10 -22.74
C GLN A 10 24.33 -76.00 -21.57
N ASN A 11 23.40 -75.48 -20.76
CA ASN A 11 22.18 -76.20 -20.37
C ASN A 11 21.14 -75.19 -19.85
N SER A 12 20.08 -74.98 -20.63
CA SER A 12 18.90 -74.21 -20.22
C SER A 12 17.95 -75.08 -19.38
N PRO A 13 17.46 -74.59 -18.24
CA PRO A 13 16.19 -75.03 -17.69
C PRO A 13 15.11 -74.03 -18.09
N ILE A 14 14.14 -74.47 -18.91
CA ILE A 14 12.89 -73.75 -19.08
C ILE A 14 12.13 -73.86 -17.75
N TYR A 15 12.04 -72.74 -17.02
CA TYR A 15 11.08 -72.62 -15.91
C TYR A 15 9.95 -71.69 -16.36
N ILE A 16 8.77 -72.27 -16.52
CA ILE A 16 7.51 -71.57 -16.77
C ILE A 16 6.73 -71.53 -15.45
N LYS A 17 6.10 -70.36 -15.19
CA LYS A 17 5.29 -69.91 -14.03
C LYS A 17 6.13 -69.32 -12.90
N SER A 18 5.77 -68.18 -12.33
CA SER A 18 4.43 -67.65 -12.08
C SER A 18 4.40 -66.12 -12.10
N ASP A 19 3.28 -65.58 -12.56
CA ASP A 19 2.86 -64.17 -12.49
C ASP A 19 3.26 -63.56 -11.12
N SER A 20 4.27 -62.70 -11.12
CA SER A 20 4.80 -62.08 -9.91
C SER A 20 3.85 -60.97 -9.48
N MET A 21 3.24 -61.20 -8.33
CA MET A 21 2.46 -60.28 -7.51
C MET A 21 3.31 -59.10 -7.02
N GLU A 22 3.91 -58.31 -7.91
CA GLU A 22 4.73 -57.14 -7.55
C GLU A 22 4.59 -56.00 -8.57
N ASP A 23 3.38 -55.40 -8.66
CA ASP A 23 3.24 -54.07 -9.28
C ASP A 23 2.09 -53.21 -8.71
N TRP A 24 1.44 -53.66 -7.64
CA TRP A 24 0.34 -52.90 -7.00
C TRP A 24 0.82 -51.84 -6.00
N ASN A 25 2.06 -51.93 -5.52
CA ASN A 25 2.63 -50.97 -4.55
C ASN A 25 3.24 -49.72 -5.21
N GLN A 26 3.54 -49.75 -6.51
CA GLN A 26 4.12 -48.60 -7.22
C GLN A 26 3.04 -47.61 -7.70
N VAL A 27 1.84 -48.10 -8.01
CA VAL A 27 0.71 -47.27 -8.47
C VAL A 27 0.07 -46.46 -7.33
N GLU A 28 0.01 -46.99 -6.10
CA GLU A 28 -0.53 -46.25 -4.95
C GLU A 28 0.39 -45.12 -4.46
N HIS A 29 1.71 -45.36 -4.43
CA HIS A 29 2.69 -44.35 -4.03
C HIS A 29 2.82 -43.24 -5.08
N THR A 30 2.69 -43.56 -6.37
CA THR A 30 2.70 -42.58 -7.46
C THR A 30 1.40 -41.75 -7.52
N GLY A 31 0.24 -42.35 -7.24
CA GLY A 31 -1.04 -41.62 -7.17
C GLY A 31 -1.09 -40.60 -6.02
N LYS A 32 -0.64 -40.98 -4.81
CA LYS A 32 -0.54 -40.08 -3.64
C LYS A 32 0.47 -38.96 -3.88
N THR A 33 1.63 -39.27 -4.47
CA THR A 33 2.65 -38.26 -4.80
C THR A 33 2.22 -37.30 -5.90
N VAL A 34 1.41 -37.72 -6.88
CA VAL A 34 0.85 -36.84 -7.93
C VAL A 34 -0.22 -35.90 -7.35
N ILE A 35 -1.09 -36.38 -6.46
CA ILE A 35 -2.06 -35.52 -5.75
C ILE A 35 -1.32 -34.50 -4.87
N ASP A 36 -0.28 -34.92 -4.16
CA ASP A 36 0.55 -34.02 -3.36
C ASP A 36 1.35 -33.02 -4.21
N GLN A 37 1.81 -33.43 -5.40
CA GLN A 37 2.39 -32.51 -6.38
C GLN A 37 1.36 -31.47 -6.84
N LYS A 38 0.14 -31.88 -7.19
CA LYS A 38 -0.95 -30.95 -7.56
C LYS A 38 -1.28 -29.98 -6.42
N ARG A 39 -1.37 -30.47 -5.18
CA ARG A 39 -1.57 -29.62 -3.99
C ARG A 39 -0.42 -28.63 -3.80
N ARG A 40 0.83 -29.07 -3.93
CA ARG A 40 2.02 -28.20 -3.84
C ARG A 40 2.03 -27.13 -4.94
N LEU A 41 1.66 -27.50 -6.18
CA LEU A 41 1.58 -26.56 -7.30
C LEU A 41 0.46 -25.54 -7.08
N MET A 42 -0.72 -25.98 -6.64
CA MET A 42 -1.83 -25.09 -6.30
C MET A 42 -1.44 -24.13 -5.18
N HIS A 43 -0.78 -24.62 -4.14
CA HIS A 43 -0.30 -23.79 -3.05
C HIS A 43 0.73 -22.75 -3.51
N LYS A 44 1.68 -23.14 -4.37
CA LYS A 44 2.64 -22.21 -5.00
C LYS A 44 1.93 -21.14 -5.83
N GLU A 45 0.91 -21.52 -6.60
CA GLU A 45 0.13 -20.58 -7.41
C GLU A 45 -0.70 -19.62 -6.55
N ILE A 46 -1.33 -20.12 -5.48
CA ILE A 46 -2.05 -19.28 -4.51
C ILE A 46 -1.11 -18.23 -3.91
N GLU A 47 0.06 -18.65 -3.44
CA GLU A 47 1.02 -17.73 -2.84
C GLU A 47 1.61 -16.76 -3.87
N ARG A 48 1.80 -17.19 -5.13
CA ARG A 48 2.19 -16.30 -6.23
C ARG A 48 1.17 -15.19 -6.43
N ARG A 49 -0.13 -15.53 -6.53
CA ARG A 49 -1.21 -14.53 -6.68
C ARG A 49 -1.30 -13.58 -5.48
N ARG A 50 -1.06 -14.08 -4.26
CA ARG A 50 -1.01 -13.23 -3.06
C ARG A 50 0.13 -12.21 -3.15
N ARG A 51 1.32 -12.65 -3.57
CA ARG A 51 2.46 -11.75 -3.77
C ARG A 51 2.21 -10.73 -4.88
N ASP A 52 1.59 -11.14 -5.99
CA ASP A 52 1.25 -10.23 -7.09
C ASP A 52 0.31 -9.13 -6.60
N LYS A 53 -0.77 -9.48 -5.87
CA LYS A 53 -1.65 -8.49 -5.24
C LYS A 53 -0.91 -7.52 -4.32
N ILE A 54 0.02 -8.01 -3.50
CA ILE A 54 0.83 -7.14 -2.62
C ILE A 54 1.67 -6.17 -3.46
N ASN A 55 2.26 -6.65 -4.56
CA ASN A 55 3.06 -5.81 -5.45
C ASN A 55 2.21 -4.74 -6.13
N ASP A 56 1.02 -5.11 -6.60
CA ASP A 56 0.08 -4.18 -7.23
C ASP A 56 -0.32 -3.06 -6.26
N TRP A 57 -0.65 -3.40 -5.00
CA TRP A 57 -0.96 -2.39 -3.99
C TRP A 57 0.22 -1.50 -3.64
N ILE A 58 1.44 -2.05 -3.53
CA ILE A 58 2.65 -1.24 -3.33
C ILE A 58 2.88 -0.31 -4.53
N PHE A 59 2.61 -0.77 -5.75
CA PHE A 59 2.74 0.04 -6.95
C PHE A 59 1.70 1.17 -6.99
N GLU A 60 0.43 0.90 -6.71
CA GLU A 60 -0.60 1.94 -6.63
C GLU A 60 -0.28 2.96 -5.54
N LEU A 61 0.23 2.51 -4.39
CA LEU A 61 0.68 3.39 -3.31
C LEU A 61 1.77 4.35 -3.78
N SER A 62 2.74 3.86 -4.56
CA SER A 62 3.83 4.69 -5.08
C SER A 62 3.38 5.83 -6.00
N LYS A 63 2.19 5.74 -6.60
CA LYS A 63 1.63 6.81 -7.45
C LYS A 63 1.01 7.95 -6.64
N GLN A 64 0.54 7.66 -5.43
CA GLN A 64 -0.09 8.63 -4.54
C GLN A 64 0.92 9.39 -3.68
N VAL A 65 2.10 8.81 -3.48
CA VAL A 65 3.15 9.38 -2.64
C VAL A 65 4.06 10.28 -3.49
N PRO A 66 4.27 11.55 -3.09
CA PRO A 66 5.22 12.44 -3.74
C PRO A 66 6.61 11.81 -3.80
N ASP A 67 7.37 12.10 -4.86
CA ASP A 67 8.75 11.66 -5.03
C ASP A 67 8.97 10.14 -5.10
N CYS A 68 7.91 9.32 -5.12
CA CYS A 68 8.01 7.88 -5.37
C CYS A 68 8.02 7.55 -6.87
N ALA A 69 7.15 8.18 -7.66
CA ALA A 69 7.06 7.95 -9.10
C ALA A 69 8.19 8.64 -9.91
N SER A 70 8.68 9.79 -9.43
CA SER A 70 9.72 10.58 -10.09
C SER A 70 11.15 10.10 -9.77
N ASP A 71 11.34 9.43 -8.63
CA ASP A 71 12.63 8.87 -8.24
C ASP A 71 12.90 7.61 -9.06
N ARG A 72 13.73 7.76 -10.11
CA ARG A 72 14.14 6.68 -11.01
C ARG A 72 15.25 5.79 -10.43
N THR A 73 15.66 6.01 -9.20
CA THR A 73 16.69 5.16 -8.57
C THR A 73 16.10 3.80 -8.18
N LYS A 74 16.92 2.74 -8.28
CA LYS A 74 16.50 1.37 -7.92
C LYS A 74 16.07 1.28 -6.45
N GLN A 75 16.66 2.10 -5.60
CA GLN A 75 16.36 2.19 -4.16
C GLN A 75 15.04 2.95 -3.92
N GLY A 76 14.81 4.04 -4.65
CA GLY A 76 13.61 4.87 -4.56
C GLY A 76 12.32 4.17 -4.99
N GLN A 77 12.41 3.30 -6.01
CA GLN A 77 11.28 2.49 -6.49
C GLN A 77 11.21 1.09 -5.85
N SER A 78 12.10 0.79 -4.91
CA SER A 78 12.05 -0.48 -4.19
C SER A 78 10.80 -0.51 -3.28
N LYS A 79 10.28 -1.72 -3.02
CA LYS A 79 9.16 -1.89 -2.07
C LYS A 79 9.44 -1.25 -0.72
N GLY A 80 10.67 -1.40 -0.21
CA GLY A 80 11.09 -0.78 1.05
C GLY A 80 11.15 0.75 0.96
N GLY A 81 11.69 1.29 -0.14
CA GLY A 81 11.76 2.72 -0.39
C GLY A 81 10.37 3.37 -0.49
N ILE A 82 9.44 2.74 -1.22
CA ILE A 82 8.05 3.18 -1.33
C ILE A 82 7.37 3.19 0.03
N LEU A 83 7.50 2.10 0.80
CA LEU A 83 6.88 2.00 2.13
C LEU A 83 7.45 3.04 3.11
N ALA A 84 8.76 3.26 3.10
CA ALA A 84 9.41 4.26 3.96
C ALA A 84 8.96 5.69 3.61
N LYS A 85 8.94 6.04 2.32
CA LYS A 85 8.43 7.34 1.85
C LYS A 85 6.95 7.54 2.17
N THR A 86 6.14 6.49 1.99
CA THR A 86 4.72 6.53 2.36
C THR A 86 4.55 6.83 3.85
N ALA A 87 5.27 6.11 4.71
CA ALA A 87 5.16 6.29 6.16
C ALA A 87 5.50 7.73 6.55
N LYS A 88 6.61 8.26 6.01
CA LYS A 88 7.01 9.66 6.21
C LYS A 88 5.95 10.65 5.72
N TYR A 89 5.43 10.42 4.51
CA TYR A 89 4.44 11.32 3.92
C TYR A 89 3.12 11.35 4.70
N ILE A 90 2.68 10.21 5.26
CA ILE A 90 1.51 10.17 6.15
C ILE A 90 1.76 11.00 7.42
N GLU A 91 2.94 10.91 8.01
CA GLU A 91 3.30 11.71 9.18
C GLU A 91 3.32 13.22 8.86
N GLU A 92 3.92 13.59 7.74
CA GLU A 92 3.93 14.97 7.23
C GLU A 92 2.50 15.49 6.99
N LEU A 93 1.63 14.71 6.34
CA LEU A 93 0.23 15.07 6.12
C LEU A 93 -0.56 15.25 7.42
N ARG A 94 -0.30 14.43 8.43
CA ARG A 94 -0.94 14.57 9.75
C ARG A 94 -0.53 15.87 10.43
N HIS A 95 0.77 16.17 10.41
CA HIS A 95 1.31 17.40 10.98
C HIS A 95 0.78 18.64 10.24
N GLU A 96 0.77 18.63 8.90
CA GLU A 96 0.26 19.75 8.12
C GLU A 96 -1.25 19.96 8.32
N ASN A 97 -2.03 18.88 8.43
CA ASN A 97 -3.46 18.98 8.77
C ASN A 97 -3.70 19.61 10.15
N GLU A 98 -2.88 19.28 11.15
CA GLU A 98 -2.95 19.90 12.47
C GLU A 98 -2.67 21.40 12.40
N LYS A 99 -1.60 21.77 11.69
CA LYS A 99 -1.23 23.17 11.46
C LYS A 99 -2.32 23.94 10.70
N ILE A 100 -2.90 23.37 9.65
CA ILE A 100 -4.01 23.95 8.90
C ILE A 100 -5.21 24.19 9.82
N ASN A 101 -5.53 23.25 10.71
CA ASN A 101 -6.63 23.41 11.67
C ASN A 101 -6.39 24.57 12.65
N ILE A 102 -5.16 24.77 13.11
CA ILE A 102 -4.79 25.91 13.97
C ILE A 102 -5.00 27.22 13.22
N VAL A 103 -4.42 27.34 12.02
CA VAL A 103 -4.53 28.55 11.18
C VAL A 103 -5.98 28.83 10.81
N ARG A 104 -6.76 27.79 10.52
CA ARG A 104 -8.19 27.91 10.24
C ARG A 104 -8.93 28.50 11.44
N LYS A 105 -8.68 28.00 12.66
CA LYS A 105 -9.33 28.51 13.88
C LYS A 105 -8.95 29.96 14.16
N GLU A 106 -7.69 30.33 13.92
CA GLU A 106 -7.24 31.71 14.02
C GLU A 106 -7.96 32.62 13.02
N ASN A 107 -8.06 32.21 11.75
CA ASN A 107 -8.80 32.94 10.73
C ASN A 107 -10.29 33.08 11.06
N GLU A 108 -10.93 32.05 11.61
CA GLU A 108 -12.31 32.13 12.08
C GLU A 108 -12.48 33.15 13.21
N ASN A 109 -11.52 33.24 14.14
CA ASN A 109 -11.53 34.24 15.19
C ASN A 109 -11.30 35.66 14.65
N LEU A 110 -10.31 35.84 13.76
CA LEU A 110 -10.04 37.13 13.11
C LEU A 110 -11.26 37.61 12.31
N THR A 111 -11.95 36.70 11.62
CA THR A 111 -13.18 37.04 10.88
C THR A 111 -14.27 37.55 11.80
N LYS A 112 -14.49 36.90 12.96
CA LYS A 112 -15.48 37.35 13.96
C LYS A 112 -15.11 38.72 14.55
N GLU A 113 -13.83 38.93 14.81
CA GLU A 113 -13.35 40.19 15.36
C GLU A 113 -13.49 41.34 14.36
N LEU A 114 -13.19 41.09 13.09
CA LEU A 114 -13.38 42.03 12.00
C LEU A 114 -14.87 42.42 11.86
N GLU A 115 -15.78 41.45 11.92
CA GLU A 115 -17.23 41.68 11.91
C GLU A 115 -17.66 42.56 13.10
N ARG A 116 -17.15 42.27 14.31
CA ARG A 116 -17.40 43.05 15.53
C ARG A 116 -16.93 44.50 15.39
N LEU A 117 -15.73 44.71 14.87
CA LEU A 117 -15.15 46.04 14.66
C LEU A 117 -15.94 46.83 13.60
N ARG A 118 -16.38 46.19 12.51
CA ARG A 118 -17.27 46.80 11.52
C ARG A 118 -18.57 47.27 12.15
N GLN A 119 -19.19 46.44 12.99
CA GLN A 119 -20.43 46.83 13.68
C GLN A 119 -20.22 48.02 14.63
N GLN A 120 -19.11 48.03 15.37
CA GLN A 120 -18.76 49.17 16.24
C GLN A 120 -18.53 50.45 15.44
N PHE A 121 -17.84 50.37 14.31
CA PHE A 121 -17.63 51.50 13.42
C PHE A 121 -18.96 52.10 12.94
N ILE A 122 -19.89 51.26 12.47
CA ILE A 122 -21.23 51.69 12.04
C ILE A 122 -21.98 52.40 13.17
N ASN A 123 -21.95 51.84 14.39
CA ASN A 123 -22.64 52.43 15.54
C ASN A 123 -22.07 53.81 15.91
N VAL A 124 -20.74 53.93 15.93
CA VAL A 124 -20.06 55.21 16.22
C VAL A 124 -20.32 56.24 15.13
N GLU A 125 -20.29 55.83 13.86
CA GLU A 125 -20.61 56.72 12.75
C GLU A 125 -22.05 57.24 12.83
N ALA A 126 -23.01 56.37 13.20
CA ALA A 126 -24.41 56.75 13.40
C ALA A 126 -24.57 57.74 14.56
N GLU A 127 -23.91 57.49 15.69
CA GLU A 127 -23.97 58.38 16.84
C GLU A 127 -23.30 59.74 16.56
N ASN A 128 -22.14 59.74 15.89
CA ASN A 128 -21.50 60.98 15.44
C ASN A 128 -22.43 61.79 14.53
N LYS A 129 -23.12 61.16 13.57
CA LYS A 129 -24.11 61.84 12.71
C LYS A 129 -25.27 62.42 13.54
N ARG A 130 -25.76 61.66 14.53
CA ARG A 130 -26.84 62.13 15.43
C ARG A 130 -26.42 63.35 16.22
N LEU A 131 -25.22 63.32 16.82
CA LEU A 131 -24.67 64.43 17.59
C LEU A 131 -24.40 65.66 16.71
N GLN A 132 -23.87 65.47 15.50
CA GLN A 132 -23.69 66.55 14.52
C GLN A 132 -25.02 67.22 14.16
N SER A 133 -26.09 66.45 13.94
CA SER A 133 -27.42 67.00 13.70
C SER A 133 -27.91 67.82 14.88
N LEU A 134 -27.77 67.28 16.10
CA LEU A 134 -28.20 67.98 17.32
C LEU A 134 -27.46 69.31 17.53
N LEU A 135 -26.14 69.33 17.32
CA LEU A 135 -25.35 70.56 17.42
C LEU A 135 -25.79 71.61 16.39
N LYS A 136 -26.07 71.17 15.15
CA LYS A 136 -26.58 72.03 14.09
C LYS A 136 -27.96 72.60 14.41
N ASP A 137 -28.86 71.79 14.95
CA ASP A 137 -30.21 72.21 15.34
C ASP A 137 -30.21 73.24 16.49
N HIS A 138 -29.14 73.26 17.29
CA HIS A 138 -28.95 74.21 18.39
C HIS A 138 -28.05 75.41 18.03
N ASP A 139 -27.72 75.62 16.75
CA ASP A 139 -26.83 76.69 16.26
C ASP A 139 -25.47 76.75 16.99
N ILE A 140 -24.98 75.61 17.48
CA ILE A 140 -23.67 75.52 18.15
C ILE A 140 -22.61 75.32 17.05
N PRO A 141 -21.72 76.31 16.80
CA PRO A 141 -20.70 76.19 15.77
C PRO A 141 -19.68 75.09 16.10
N PHE A 142 -19.24 74.38 15.06
CA PHE A 142 -18.20 73.35 15.09
C PHE A 142 -16.80 73.94 15.24
#